data_AF-A0A1G1FIJ5-F1
#
_entry.id   AF-A0A1G1FIJ5-F1
#
_cell.length_a   1.000
_cell.length_b   1.000
_cell.length_c   1.000
_cell.angle_alpha   90.00
_cell.angle_beta   90.00
_cell.angle_gamma   90.00
#
_symmetry.space_group_name_H-M   'P 1'
#
loop_
_entity.id
_entity.type
_entity.pdbx_description
1 polymer ?
#
loop_
_entity_poly.entity_id
_entity_poly.type
_entity_poly.pdbx_seq_one_letter_code
_entity_poly.pdbx_strand_id
1 'polypeptide(L)'
;MLQKFPDFIDAEKEKDQADPWIIALAIEKMEEVTLFGQNTLVYVVSQEKISSSKRIPAVCREFKVPHMNLDDFLKDNGWHFGIIKP
;
A
#
# COMPACT_ATOMS: atom_id res chain seq x y z
N MET A 1 -11.93 -0.73 8.56
CA MET A 1 -11.29 0.40 7.82
C MET A 1 -12.10 1.69 7.95
N LEU A 2 -13.34 1.72 7.47
CA LEU A 2 -14.20 2.93 7.44
C LEU A 2 -14.43 3.62 8.79
N GLN A 3 -14.54 2.86 9.89
CA GLN A 3 -14.69 3.46 11.23
C GLN A 3 -13.44 4.22 11.69
N LYS A 4 -12.24 3.79 11.28
CA LYS A 4 -10.96 4.38 11.69
C LYS A 4 -10.49 5.48 10.73
N PHE A 5 -10.88 5.38 9.45
CA PHE A 5 -10.56 6.35 8.41
C PHE A 5 -11.81 6.72 7.61
N PRO A 6 -12.73 7.52 8.17
CA PRO A 6 -13.98 7.87 7.50
C PRO A 6 -13.75 8.68 6.22
N ASP A 7 -12.71 9.52 6.19
CA ASP A 7 -12.37 10.35 5.02
C ASP A 7 -11.61 9.59 3.93
N PHE A 8 -11.36 8.29 4.11
CA PHE A 8 -10.58 7.50 3.15
C PHE A 8 -11.41 7.04 1.96
N ILE A 9 -12.72 6.91 2.15
CA ILE A 9 -13.70 6.66 1.08
C ILE A 9 -14.72 7.78 1.11
N ASP A 10 -14.97 8.37 -0.04
CA ASP A 10 -15.98 9.40 -0.25
C ASP A 10 -17.05 8.83 -1.18
N ALA A 11 -18.16 8.38 -0.60
CA ALA A 11 -19.25 7.74 -1.33
C ALA A 11 -19.97 8.68 -2.31
N GLU A 12 -19.87 9.99 -2.11
CA GLU A 12 -20.50 11.01 -2.95
C GLU A 12 -19.61 11.41 -4.13
N LYS A 13 -18.39 10.87 -4.20
CA LYS A 13 -17.44 11.21 -5.24
C LYS A 13 -17.72 10.43 -6.51
N GLU A 14 -18.02 11.14 -7.60
CA GLU A 14 -18.25 10.53 -8.92
C GLU A 14 -17.02 9.82 -9.49
N LYS A 15 -15.81 10.17 -9.02
CA LYS A 15 -14.57 9.56 -9.48
C LYS A 15 -14.15 8.41 -8.58
N ASP A 16 -13.89 7.26 -9.20
CA ASP A 16 -13.33 6.09 -8.55
C ASP A 16 -12.10 6.42 -7.69
N GLN A 17 -12.10 5.89 -6.47
CA GLN A 17 -11.00 6.03 -5.52
C GLN A 17 -10.28 4.68 -5.40
N ALA A 18 -9.05 4.60 -5.90
CA ALA A 18 -8.27 3.36 -5.92
C ALA A 18 -7.70 2.99 -4.53
N ASP A 19 -7.30 3.99 -3.74
CA ASP A 19 -6.56 3.81 -2.48
C ASP A 19 -7.23 2.80 -1.52
N PRO A 20 -8.56 2.86 -1.28
CA PRO A 20 -9.23 1.91 -0.40
C PRO A 20 -9.17 0.47 -0.88
N TRP A 21 -9.33 0.27 -2.19
CA TRP A 21 -9.33 -1.05 -2.80
C TRP A 21 -7.95 -1.69 -2.79
N ILE A 22 -6.89 -0.91 -3.01
CA ILE A 22 -5.51 -1.41 -2.97
C ILE A 22 -5.16 -1.94 -1.58
N ILE A 23 -5.55 -1.22 -0.52
CA ILE A 23 -5.27 -1.67 0.86
C ILE A 23 -6.14 -2.87 1.24
N ALA A 24 -7.41 -2.88 0.84
CA ALA A 24 -8.30 -4.02 1.08
C ALA A 24 -7.74 -5.29 0.43
N LEU A 25 -7.30 -5.19 -0.82
CA LEU A 25 -6.66 -6.30 -1.56
C LEU A 25 -5.37 -6.77 -0.87
N ALA A 26 -4.54 -5.85 -0.38
CA ALA A 26 -3.31 -6.22 0.33
C ALA A 26 -3.61 -7.03 1.60
N ILE A 27 -4.60 -6.60 2.39
CA ILE A 27 -5.04 -7.32 3.60
C ILE A 27 -5.58 -8.70 3.23
N GLU A 28 -6.45 -8.78 2.23
CA GLU A 28 -7.01 -10.05 1.76
C GLU A 28 -5.89 -11.02 1.34
N LYS A 29 -4.87 -10.53 0.63
CA LYS A 29 -3.73 -11.34 0.19
C LYS A 29 -2.81 -11.79 1.33
N MET A 30 -2.70 -10.99 2.40
CA MET A 30 -1.98 -11.39 3.61
C MET A 30 -2.74 -12.44 4.43
N GLU A 31 -4.07 -12.39 4.42
CA GLU A 31 -4.94 -13.32 5.14
C GLU A 31 -5.20 -14.62 4.35
N GLU A 32 -4.93 -14.64 3.04
CA GLU A 32 -5.12 -15.80 2.17
C GLU A 32 -4.36 -17.03 2.69
N VAL A 33 -5.11 -18.05 3.12
CA VAL A 33 -4.55 -19.32 3.59
C VAL A 33 -4.34 -20.24 2.40
N THR A 34 -3.08 -20.54 2.09
CA THR A 34 -2.74 -21.54 1.06
C THR A 34 -2.63 -22.93 1.67
N LEU A 35 -2.53 -23.97 0.82
CA LEU A 35 -2.23 -25.34 1.25
C LEU A 35 -0.94 -25.46 2.09
N PHE A 36 -0.05 -24.46 2.02
CA PHE A 36 1.22 -24.41 2.73
C PHE A 36 1.24 -23.37 3.88
N GLY A 37 0.07 -22.82 4.25
CA GLY A 37 -0.08 -21.79 5.28
C GLY A 37 -0.19 -20.36 4.74
N GLN A 38 -0.15 -19.38 5.66
CA GLN A 38 -0.11 -17.94 5.37
C GLN A 38 1.35 -17.49 5.21
N ASN A 39 1.90 -17.58 4.00
CA ASN A 39 3.30 -17.21 3.73
C ASN A 39 3.45 -16.08 2.69
N THR A 40 2.36 -15.40 2.32
CA THR A 40 2.41 -14.35 1.31
C THR A 40 2.81 -13.03 1.94
N LEU A 41 4.04 -12.57 1.64
CA LEU A 41 4.49 -11.24 2.01
C LEU A 41 3.96 -10.22 0.98
N VAL A 42 3.15 -9.28 1.45
CA VAL A 42 2.53 -8.25 0.59
C VAL A 42 2.98 -6.88 1.06
N TYR A 43 3.40 -6.04 0.10
CA TYR A 43 3.76 -4.64 0.34
C TYR A 43 2.85 -3.72 -0.48
N VAL A 44 2.42 -2.64 0.14
CA VAL A 44 1.82 -1.50 -0.57
C VAL A 44 2.92 -0.49 -0.89
N VAL A 45 3.10 -0.17 -2.17
CA VAL A 45 4.07 0.83 -2.62
C VAL A 45 3.33 2.08 -3.06
N SER A 46 3.63 3.23 -2.45
CA SER A 46 3.03 4.51 -2.84
C SER A 46 3.96 5.70 -2.61
N GLN A 47 3.82 6.76 -3.41
CA GLN A 47 4.58 8.01 -3.28
C GLN A 47 3.86 9.07 -2.43
N GLU A 48 2.92 8.65 -1.57
CA GLU A 48 2.22 9.58 -0.68
C GLU A 48 3.09 10.02 0.51
N LYS A 49 2.78 11.18 1.08
CA LYS A 49 3.51 11.70 2.24
C LYS A 49 3.35 10.77 3.44
N ILE A 50 4.47 10.20 3.91
CA ILE A 50 4.54 9.30 5.08
C ILE A 50 4.00 9.96 6.36
N SER A 51 4.17 11.28 6.49
CA SER A 51 3.70 12.06 7.65
C SER A 51 2.19 12.30 7.66
N SER A 52 1.48 11.92 6.60
CA SER A 52 0.03 12.05 6.58
C SER A 52 -0.63 11.16 7.64
N SER A 53 -1.68 11.67 8.27
CA SER A 53 -2.52 10.92 9.22
C SER A 53 -3.76 10.29 8.58
N LYS A 54 -4.04 10.59 7.31
CA LYS A 54 -5.30 10.20 6.62
C LYS A 54 -5.13 9.46 5.29
N ARG A 55 -3.89 9.21 4.88
CA ARG A 55 -3.53 8.70 3.54
C ARG A 55 -3.01 7.26 3.61
N ILE A 56 -2.65 6.64 2.48
CA ILE A 56 -2.20 5.24 2.40
C ILE A 56 -1.19 4.88 3.49
N PRO A 57 -0.13 5.67 3.76
CA PRO A 57 0.85 5.31 4.80
C PRO A 57 0.24 5.23 6.21
N ALA A 58 -0.75 6.08 6.51
CA ALA A 58 -1.45 6.06 7.80
C ALA A 58 -2.32 4.82 7.96
N VAL A 59 -3.06 4.48 6.90
CA VAL A 59 -3.94 3.30 6.88
C VAL A 59 -3.10 2.02 6.96
N CYS A 60 -2.03 1.91 6.17
CA CYS A 60 -1.13 0.76 6.21
C CYS A 60 -0.54 0.55 7.62
N ARG A 61 -0.10 1.62 8.29
CA ARG A 61 0.41 1.55 9.67
C ARG A 61 -0.64 1.07 10.67
N GLU A 62 -1.88 1.54 10.57
CA GLU A 62 -2.97 1.13 11.47
C GLU A 62 -3.35 -0.34 11.30
N PHE A 63 -3.37 -0.84 10.05
CA PHE A 63 -3.70 -2.23 9.73
C PHE A 63 -2.47 -3.16 9.68
N LYS A 64 -1.29 -2.65 10.04
CA LYS A 64 -0.01 -3.39 10.01
C LYS A 64 0.31 -4.00 8.64
N VAL A 65 -0.13 -3.34 7.56
CA VAL A 65 0.23 -3.67 6.19
C VAL A 65 1.62 -3.07 5.91
N PRO A 66 2.60 -3.85 5.48
CA PRO A 66 3.90 -3.32 5.08
C PRO A 66 3.77 -2.26 3.97
N HIS A 67 4.39 -1.09 4.18
CA HIS A 67 4.36 0.02 3.25
C HIS A 67 5.78 0.55 3.00
N MET A 68 6.07 0.93 1.76
CA MET A 68 7.29 1.62 1.38
C MET A 68 7.04 2.59 0.23
N ASN A 69 7.96 3.54 0.04
CA ASN A 69 7.94 4.41 -1.13
C ASN A 69 8.61 3.71 -2.33
N LEU A 70 8.55 4.33 -3.51
CA LEU A 70 9.11 3.75 -4.73
C LEU A 70 10.64 3.60 -4.63
N ASP A 71 11.34 4.58 -4.06
CA ASP A 71 12.81 4.55 -3.97
C ASP A 71 13.30 3.41 -3.08
N ASP A 72 12.62 3.18 -1.96
CA ASP A 72 12.89 2.09 -1.03
C ASP A 72 12.59 0.74 -1.68
N PHE A 73 11.47 0.62 -2.41
CA PHE A 73 11.14 -0.58 -3.19
C PHE A 73 12.23 -0.92 -4.20
N LEU A 74 12.69 0.07 -4.96
CA LEU A 74 13.72 -0.14 -5.98
C LEU A 74 15.05 -0.57 -5.36
N LYS A 75 15.46 0.06 -4.25
CA LYS A 75 16.68 -0.31 -3.51
C LYS A 75 16.59 -1.73 -2.94
N ASP A 76 15.47 -2.08 -2.32
CA ASP A 76 15.24 -3.40 -1.71
C ASP A 76 15.29 -4.53 -2.76
N ASN A 77 14.90 -4.22 -4.01
CA ASN A 77 14.95 -5.15 -5.13
C ASN A 77 16.26 -5.08 -5.96
N GLY A 78 17.26 -4.30 -5.51
CA GLY A 78 18.54 -4.17 -6.20
C GLY A 78 18.46 -3.46 -7.55
N TRP A 79 17.42 -2.64 -7.77
CA TRP A 79 17.27 -1.85 -8.99
C TRP A 79 18.02 -0.53 -8.84
N HIS A 80 18.92 -0.28 -9.79
CA HIS A 80 19.77 0.90 -9.80
C HIS A 80 19.45 1.72 -11.03
N PHE A 81 19.19 3.02 -10.83
CA PHE A 81 19.10 3.96 -11.95
C PHE A 81 20.51 4.30 -12.43
N GLY A 82 20.78 4.03 -13.70
CA GLY A 82 22.00 4.43 -14.39
C GLY A 82 21.69 5.42 -15.51
N ILE A 83 22.62 6.33 -15.78
CA ILE A 83 22.58 7.15 -17.00
C ILE A 83 23.22 6.31 -18.10
N ILE A 84 22.44 5.95 -19.13
CA ILE A 84 22.99 5.43 -20.37
C ILE A 84 23.58 6.63 -21.09
N LYS A 85 24.92 6.73 -21.11
CA LYS A 85 25.59 7.71 -21.98
C LYS A 85 25.39 7.25 -23.43
N PRO A 86 24.95 8.14 -24.33
CA PRO A 86 24.81 7.83 -25.75
C PRO A 86 26.16 7.52 -26.40
#